data_AF-K1U7X7-F1
#
_entry.id   AF-K1U7X7-F1
#
_cell.length_a   1.000
_cell.length_b   1.000
_cell.length_c   1.000
_cell.angle_alpha   90.00
_cell.angle_beta   90.00
_cell.angle_gamma   90.00
#
_symmetry.space_group_name_H-M   'P 1'
#
loop_
_entity.id
_entity.type
_entity.pdbx_description
1 polymer ?
#
loop_
_entity_poly.entity_id
_entity_poly.type
_entity_poly.pdbx_seq_one_letter_code
_entity_poly.pdbx_strand_id
1 'polypeptide(L)'
;EMKVLSPLRMCGYVKSEIRKQSKEAGLFVYNKPSYACLATRIPTGTEIDEEKIKQVETAETFLFDLGFSDFRVRWMDNKAKIQMPESQLQALMEKREVVLEELLKIFDEVLLDLRTR
;
A
#
# COMPACT_ATOMS: atom_id res chain seq x y z
N GLU A 1 -11.02 10.30 24.85
CA GLU A 1 -11.71 9.55 23.78
C GLU A 1 -13.00 10.27 23.37
N MET A 2 -13.30 10.33 22.06
CA MET A 2 -14.35 11.19 21.50
C MET A 2 -15.79 10.62 21.52
N LYS A 3 -16.13 9.66 22.39
CA LYS A 3 -17.50 9.04 22.46
C LYS A 3 -18.08 8.62 21.09
N VAL A 4 -17.23 8.23 20.14
CA VAL A 4 -17.67 7.78 18.81
C VAL A 4 -18.20 6.36 18.91
N LEU A 5 -19.42 6.13 18.41
CA LEU A 5 -20.02 4.80 18.36
C LEU A 5 -19.57 4.05 17.09
N SER A 6 -19.42 2.73 17.20
CA SER A 6 -19.12 1.83 16.08
C SER A 6 -20.26 0.82 15.90
N PRO A 7 -21.41 1.20 15.32
CA PRO A 7 -22.64 0.40 15.32
C PRO A 7 -22.45 -1.01 14.77
N LEU A 8 -21.73 -1.17 13.65
CA LEU A 8 -21.48 -2.49 13.06
C LEU A 8 -20.71 -3.41 14.03
N ARG A 9 -19.72 -2.87 14.75
CA ARG A 9 -18.96 -3.61 15.76
C ARG A 9 -19.83 -3.95 16.97
N MET A 10 -20.67 -3.01 17.40
CA MET A 10 -21.61 -3.22 18.52
C MET A 10 -22.65 -4.29 18.21
N CYS A 11 -23.07 -4.39 16.95
CA CYS A 11 -23.99 -5.43 16.45
C CYS A 11 -23.29 -6.75 16.08
N GLY A 12 -21.97 -6.88 16.31
CA GLY A 12 -21.23 -8.13 16.09
C GLY A 12 -20.90 -8.47 14.64
N TYR A 13 -21.06 -7.53 13.70
CA TYR A 13 -20.79 -7.78 12.29
C TYR A 13 -19.32 -8.07 12.01
N VAL A 14 -19.06 -9.13 11.25
CA VAL A 14 -17.72 -9.47 10.76
C VAL A 14 -17.51 -9.00 9.31
N LYS A 15 -16.24 -8.90 8.90
CA LYS A 15 -15.86 -8.33 7.59
C LYS A 15 -16.49 -9.10 6.42
N SER A 16 -16.62 -10.42 6.51
CA SER A 16 -17.26 -11.26 5.49
C SER A 16 -18.74 -10.93 5.30
N GLU A 17 -19.48 -10.73 6.38
CA GLU A 17 -20.90 -10.37 6.36
C GLU A 17 -21.11 -8.98 5.79
N ILE A 18 -20.29 -8.02 6.20
CA ILE A 18 -20.32 -6.66 5.67
C ILE A 18 -20.09 -6.67 4.16
N ARG A 19 -19.10 -7.44 3.67
CA ARG A 19 -18.83 -7.56 2.21
C ARG A 19 -19.99 -8.22 1.47
N LYS A 20 -20.57 -9.29 2.02
CA LYS A 20 -21.72 -9.98 1.41
C LYS A 20 -22.92 -9.04 1.28
N GLN A 21 -23.33 -8.39 2.37
CA GLN A 21 -24.47 -7.48 2.37
C GLN A 21 -24.21 -6.23 1.53
N SER A 22 -22.97 -5.71 1.52
CA SER A 22 -22.59 -4.61 0.62
C SER A 22 -22.73 -5.00 -0.85
N LYS A 23 -22.37 -6.23 -1.21
CA LYS A 23 -22.52 -6.74 -2.58
C LYS A 23 -23.99 -6.89 -2.97
N GLU A 24 -24.81 -7.45 -2.08
CA GLU A 24 -26.26 -7.59 -2.27
C GLU A 24 -26.96 -6.23 -2.41
N ALA A 25 -26.49 -5.22 -1.67
CA ALA A 25 -26.97 -3.84 -1.78
C ALA A 25 -26.40 -3.06 -2.99
N GLY A 26 -25.60 -3.69 -3.85
CA GLY A 26 -25.01 -3.05 -5.04
C GLY A 26 -23.90 -2.03 -4.74
N LEU A 27 -23.32 -2.04 -3.53
CA LEU A 27 -22.27 -1.10 -3.15
C LEU A 27 -20.93 -1.52 -3.76
N PHE A 28 -20.37 -0.72 -4.66
CA PHE A 28 -19.08 -0.97 -5.32
C PHE A 28 -17.88 -1.13 -4.37
N VAL A 29 -18.00 -0.66 -3.13
CA VAL A 29 -16.95 -0.74 -2.10
C VAL A 29 -16.78 -2.14 -1.48
N TYR A 30 -17.69 -3.08 -1.77
CA TYR A 30 -17.72 -4.40 -1.13
C TYR A 30 -16.39 -5.17 -1.22
N ASN A 31 -15.63 -4.99 -2.30
CA ASN A 31 -14.35 -5.65 -2.50
C ASN A 31 -13.16 -4.68 -2.53
N LYS A 32 -13.35 -3.43 -2.12
CA LYS A 32 -12.26 -2.45 -2.11
C LYS A 32 -11.23 -2.85 -1.03
N PRO A 33 -9.93 -2.90 -1.35
CA PRO A 33 -8.90 -3.16 -0.35
C PRO A 33 -8.87 -2.06 0.70
N SER A 34 -8.43 -2.40 1.91
CA SER A 34 -8.28 -1.43 3.00
C SER A 34 -7.08 -0.52 2.70
N TYR A 35 -7.32 0.75 2.40
CA TYR A 35 -6.24 1.72 2.20
C TYR A 35 -5.70 2.16 3.56
N ALA A 36 -4.41 1.94 3.79
CA ALA A 36 -3.69 2.63 4.85
C ALA A 36 -3.19 3.97 4.30
N CYS A 37 -3.30 5.04 5.09
CA CYS A 37 -2.83 6.38 4.74
C CYS A 37 -1.37 6.35 4.26
N LEU A 38 -1.04 7.07 3.18
CA LEU A 38 0.32 7.14 2.62
C LEU A 38 1.35 7.64 3.64
N ALA A 39 0.95 8.48 4.60
CA ALA A 39 1.80 8.91 5.71
C ALA A 39 2.47 7.74 6.46
N THR A 40 1.83 6.56 6.51
CA THR A 40 2.40 5.37 7.16
C THR A 40 3.61 4.76 6.45
N ARG A 41 3.92 5.22 5.23
CA ARG A 41 5.10 4.83 4.46
C ARG A 41 6.32 5.67 4.80
N ILE A 42 6.13 6.81 5.48
CA ILE A 42 7.21 7.67 5.95
C ILE A 42 7.58 7.23 7.39
N PRO A 43 8.88 7.11 7.73
CA PRO A 43 9.32 6.72 9.07
C PRO A 43 8.85 7.71 10.13
N THR A 44 8.57 7.21 11.34
CA THR A 44 8.23 8.07 12.47
C THR A 44 9.42 8.96 12.84
N GLY A 45 9.15 10.24 13.10
CA GLY A 45 10.19 11.24 13.38
C GLY A 45 10.70 11.96 12.12
N THR A 46 10.32 11.49 10.93
CA THR A 46 10.55 12.22 9.68
C THR A 46 9.40 13.19 9.43
N GLU A 47 9.73 14.44 9.09
CA GLU A 47 8.73 15.42 8.67
C GLU A 47 8.04 14.96 7.38
N ILE A 48 6.72 15.01 7.39
CA ILE A 48 5.89 14.68 6.23
C ILE A 48 5.69 15.95 5.42
N ASP A 49 6.05 15.90 4.14
CA ASP A 49 5.76 16.94 3.16
C ASP A 49 5.04 16.35 1.94
N GLU A 50 4.54 17.23 1.07
CA GLU A 50 3.80 16.84 -0.13
C GLU A 50 4.67 16.04 -1.10
N GLU A 51 5.95 16.39 -1.22
CA GLU A 51 6.87 15.77 -2.17
C GLU A 51 7.11 14.29 -1.82
N LYS A 52 7.45 13.98 -0.56
CA LYS A 52 7.63 12.61 -0.08
C LYS A 52 6.38 11.76 -0.27
N ILE A 53 5.21 12.34 -0.02
CA ILE A 53 3.93 11.65 -0.22
C ILE A 53 3.72 11.35 -1.71
N LYS A 54 3.98 12.33 -2.60
CA LYS A 54 3.92 12.14 -4.05
C LYS A 54 4.90 11.08 -4.54
N GLN A 55 6.16 11.10 -4.10
CA GLN A 55 7.16 10.10 -4.47
C GLN A 55 6.66 8.68 -4.16
N VAL A 56 6.14 8.46 -2.95
CA VAL A 56 5.58 7.17 -2.53
C VAL A 56 4.33 6.82 -3.34
N GLU A 57 3.42 7.76 -3.54
CA GLU A 57 2.19 7.55 -4.31
C GLU A 57 2.48 7.14 -5.76
N THR A 58 3.40 7.84 -6.42
CA THR A 58 3.82 7.53 -7.79
C THR A 58 4.44 6.14 -7.86
N ALA A 59 5.32 5.79 -6.92
CA ALA A 59 5.92 4.45 -6.88
C ALA A 59 4.89 3.35 -6.61
N GLU A 60 3.97 3.55 -5.66
CA GLU A 60 2.92 2.57 -5.37
C GLU A 60 1.95 2.43 -6.56
N THR A 61 1.61 3.53 -7.24
CA THR A 61 0.74 3.50 -8.43
C THR A 61 1.37 2.72 -9.57
N PHE A 62 2.64 3.01 -9.87
CA PHE A 62 3.37 2.30 -10.94
C PHE A 62 3.47 0.79 -10.68
N LEU A 63 3.84 0.37 -9.46
CA LEU A 63 3.90 -1.05 -9.11
C LEU A 63 2.52 -1.71 -9.15
N PHE A 64 1.47 -0.98 -8.78
CA PHE A 64 0.10 -1.48 -8.88
C PHE A 64 -0.30 -1.70 -10.35
N ASP A 65 0.03 -0.76 -11.24
CA ASP A 65 -0.24 -0.85 -12.68
C ASP A 65 0.56 -1.99 -13.35
N LEU A 66 1.72 -2.34 -12.81
CA LEU A 66 2.48 -3.55 -13.20
C LEU A 66 1.83 -4.86 -12.72
N GLY A 67 0.74 -4.81 -11.98
CA GLY A 67 -0.03 -5.96 -11.51
C GLY A 67 0.37 -6.48 -10.13
N PHE A 68 1.22 -5.75 -9.38
CA PHE A 68 1.52 -6.11 -8.01
C PHE A 68 0.34 -5.74 -7.08
N SER A 69 0.18 -6.45 -5.98
CA SER A 69 -0.84 -6.18 -4.97
C SER A 69 -0.34 -6.47 -3.55
N ASP A 70 -0.99 -5.90 -2.54
CA ASP A 70 -0.59 -6.03 -1.12
C ASP A 70 0.88 -5.73 -0.79
N PHE A 71 1.52 -4.87 -1.57
CA PHE A 71 2.86 -4.38 -1.31
C PHE A 71 2.82 -3.00 -0.61
N ARG A 72 3.98 -2.50 -0.19
CA ARG A 72 4.21 -1.12 0.26
C ARG A 72 5.53 -0.62 -0.29
N VAL A 73 5.59 0.65 -0.61
CA VAL A 73 6.86 1.36 -0.85
C VAL A 73 7.11 2.29 0.32
N ARG A 74 8.13 2.01 1.14
CA ARG A 74 8.51 2.88 2.25
C ARG A 74 9.58 3.86 1.82
N TRP A 75 9.40 5.12 2.18
CA TRP A 75 10.40 6.16 1.96
C TRP A 75 11.46 6.05 3.06
N MET A 76 12.75 6.10 2.71
CA MET A 76 13.85 6.10 3.67
C MET A 76 15.04 6.90 3.11
N ASP A 77 15.28 8.12 3.61
CA ASP A 77 16.42 8.95 3.20
C ASP A 77 16.55 9.05 1.66
N ASN A 78 15.44 9.40 1.00
CA ASN A 78 15.30 9.44 -0.47
C ASN A 78 15.49 8.10 -1.20
N LYS A 79 15.33 6.97 -0.49
CA LYS A 79 15.34 5.61 -1.05
C LYS A 79 13.95 5.00 -0.99
N ALA A 80 13.64 4.17 -1.98
CA ALA A 80 12.42 3.38 -2.02
C ALA A 80 12.68 1.97 -1.47
N LYS A 81 12.08 1.62 -0.33
CA LYS A 81 12.10 0.25 0.20
C LYS A 81 10.79 -0.47 -0.10
N ILE A 82 10.85 -1.42 -1.02
CA ILE A 82 9.71 -2.23 -1.44
C ILE A 82 9.51 -3.40 -0.47
N GLN A 83 8.28 -3.58 0.01
CA GLN A 83 7.85 -4.70 0.86
C GLN A 83 6.68 -5.40 0.18
N MET A 84 6.78 -6.72 -0.06
CA MET A 84 5.72 -7.48 -0.72
C MET A 84 5.67 -8.93 -0.24
N PRO A 85 4.56 -9.65 -0.50
CA PRO A 85 4.47 -11.08 -0.24
C PRO A 85 5.47 -11.89 -1.07
N GLU A 86 5.90 -13.04 -0.54
CA GLU A 86 6.87 -13.93 -1.21
C GLU A 86 6.41 -14.34 -2.62
N SER A 87 5.11 -14.57 -2.77
CA SER A 87 4.47 -14.98 -4.04
C SER A 87 4.68 -14.00 -5.19
N GLN A 88 5.11 -12.77 -4.93
CA GLN A 88 5.34 -11.74 -5.93
C GLN A 88 6.83 -11.46 -6.20
N LEU A 89 7.74 -12.03 -5.41
CA LEU A 89 9.18 -11.79 -5.56
C LEU A 89 9.71 -12.23 -6.92
N GLN A 90 9.26 -13.39 -7.42
CA GLN A 90 9.68 -13.88 -8.74
C GLN A 90 9.25 -12.91 -9.86
N ALA A 91 7.99 -12.47 -9.85
CA ALA A 91 7.47 -11.52 -10.83
C ALA A 91 8.18 -10.16 -10.75
N LEU A 92 8.59 -9.72 -9.56
CA LEU A 92 9.41 -8.53 -9.38
C LEU A 92 10.78 -8.68 -10.04
N MET A 93 11.44 -9.83 -9.86
CA MET A 93 12.75 -10.09 -10.45
C MET A 93 12.70 -10.15 -11.97
N GLU A 94 11.65 -10.71 -12.55
CA GLU A 94 11.41 -10.72 -14.01
C GLU A 94 11.22 -9.31 -14.58
N LYS A 95 10.61 -8.39 -13.80
CA LYS A 95 10.37 -6.99 -14.20
C LYS A 95 11.41 -6.01 -13.63
N ARG A 96 12.52 -6.52 -13.08
CA ARG A 96 13.49 -5.74 -12.29
C ARG A 96 13.99 -4.50 -13.02
N GLU A 97 14.35 -4.62 -14.29
CA GLU A 97 14.94 -3.51 -15.05
C GLU A 97 13.94 -2.36 -15.21
N VAL A 98 12.69 -2.68 -15.59
CA VAL A 98 11.61 -1.70 -15.75
C VAL A 98 11.29 -1.02 -14.41
N VAL A 99 11.31 -1.78 -13.31
CA VAL A 99 11.08 -1.22 -11.97
C VAL A 99 12.22 -0.29 -11.54
N LEU A 100 13.47 -0.68 -11.77
CA LEU A 100 14.62 0.16 -11.44
C LEU A 100 14.63 1.45 -12.27
N GLU A 101 14.38 1.34 -13.57
CA GLU A 101 14.36 2.51 -14.46
C GLU A 101 13.34 3.55 -14.02
N GLU A 102 12.13 3.12 -13.62
CA GLU A 102 11.09 4.05 -13.21
C GLU A 102 11.34 4.63 -11.81
N LEU A 103 11.70 3.79 -10.83
CA LEU A 103 11.87 4.25 -9.45
C LEU A 103 13.12 5.12 -9.28
N LEU A 104 14.19 4.89 -10.04
CA LEU A 104 15.41 5.72 -9.97
C LEU A 104 15.25 7.13 -10.54
N LYS A 105 14.14 7.43 -11.23
CA LYS A 105 13.78 8.81 -11.60
C LYS A 105 13.31 9.62 -10.39
N ILE A 106 12.92 8.93 -9.31
CA ILE A 106 12.24 9.50 -8.15
C ILE A 106 13.12 9.38 -6.89
N PHE A 107 13.87 8.27 -6.77
CA PHE A 107 14.67 7.91 -5.60
C PHE A 107 16.14 7.70 -5.97
N ASP A 108 17.04 7.91 -5.02
CA ASP A 108 18.48 7.67 -5.23
C ASP A 108 18.81 6.17 -5.28
N GLU A 109 18.02 5.34 -4.59
CA GLU A 109 18.24 3.91 -4.49
C GLU A 109 16.92 3.15 -4.29
N VAL A 110 16.86 1.93 -4.82
CA VAL A 110 15.73 1.00 -4.67
C VAL A 110 16.18 -0.22 -3.89
N LEU A 111 15.50 -0.47 -2.77
CA LEU A 111 15.78 -1.56 -1.83
C LEU A 111 14.61 -2.54 -1.81
N LEU A 112 14.90 -3.83 -1.68
CA LEU A 112 13.91 -4.88 -1.46
C LEU A 112 14.01 -5.39 -0.02
N ASP A 113 12.91 -5.36 0.74
CA ASP A 113 12.84 -6.00 2.04
C ASP A 113 12.66 -7.51 1.86
N LEU A 114 13.66 -8.29 2.28
CA LEU A 114 13.59 -9.76 2.23
C LEU A 114 12.67 -10.34 3.31
N ARG A 115 12.22 -9.52 4.28
CA ARG A 115 11.16 -9.90 5.21
C ARG A 115 9.83 -9.77 4.49
N THR A 116 9.21 -10.92 4.23
CA THR A 116 7.90 -11.00 3.56
C THR A 116 6.81 -10.39 4.45
N ARG A 117 5.78 -9.85 3.80
CA ARG A 117 4.64 -9.21 4.46
C ARG A 117 3.51 -10.20 4.75
#